data_AF-A0A3D2MUJ4-F1
#
_entry.id   AF-A0A3D2MUJ4-F1
#
_cell.length_a   1.000
_cell.length_b   1.000
_cell.length_c   1.000
_cell.angle_alpha   90.00
_cell.angle_beta   90.00
_cell.angle_gamma   90.00
#
_symmetry.space_group_name_H-M   'P 1'
#
loop_
_entity.id
_entity.type
_entity.pdbx_description
1 polymer ?
#
loop_
_entity_poly.entity_id
_entity_poly.type
_entity_poly.pdbx_seq_one_letter_code
_entity_poly.pdbx_strand_id
1 'polypeptide(L)' 'CIRDRLYTMPNVILTPHISGVSVHYDDRLTKLFADNLRRYRAGETLRNRYEPQRGY' A
#
# COMPACT_ATOMS: atom_id res chain seq x y z
N CYS A 1 16.74 2.53 18.19
CA CYS A 1 15.83 1.42 17.85
C CYS A 1 15.28 0.71 19.09
N ILE A 2 16.11 0.11 19.96
CA ILE A 2 15.62 -0.74 21.09
C ILE A 2 14.98 0.05 22.26
N ARG A 3 15.05 1.39 22.28
CA ARG A 3 14.48 2.22 23.36
C ARG A 3 13.08 2.77 23.10
N ASP A 4 12.46 2.42 21.98
CA ASP A 4 11.12 2.91 21.63
C ASP A 4 10.04 2.13 22.41
N ARG A 5 9.03 2.85 22.93
CA ARG A 5 8.00 2.29 23.81
C ARG A 5 7.22 1.14 23.17
N LEU A 6 7.02 1.15 21.86
CA LEU A 6 6.30 0.07 21.17
C LEU A 6 7.15 -1.20 21.04
N TYR A 7 8.47 -1.05 20.92
CA TYR A 7 9.40 -2.19 20.82
C TYR A 7 9.58 -2.91 22.17
N THR A 8 9.31 -2.24 23.30
CA THR A 8 9.47 -2.81 24.64
C THR A 8 8.15 -3.19 25.33
N MET A 9 7.00 -3.03 24.67
CA MET A 9 5.69 -3.26 25.29
C MET A 9 5.40 -4.76 25.46
N PRO A 10 5.04 -5.25 26.65
CA PRO A 10 4.66 -6.64 26.83
C PRO A 10 3.43 -6.99 25.99
N ASN A 11 3.37 -8.21 25.48
CA ASN A 11 2.29 -8.74 24.63
C ASN A 11 2.11 -8.05 23.27
N VAL A 12 3.14 -7.36 22.76
CA VAL A 12 3.15 -6.79 21.41
C VAL A 12 4.25 -7.40 20.55
N ILE A 13 3.86 -7.80 19.34
CA ILE A 13 4.78 -8.17 18.27
C ILE A 13 4.79 -7.02 17.27
N LEU A 14 5.96 -6.38 17.13
CA LEU A 14 6.16 -5.30 16.17
C LEU A 14 7.02 -5.81 15.01
N THR A 15 6.59 -5.53 13.80
CA THR A 15 7.36 -5.80 12.58
C THR A 15 7.51 -4.50 11.79
N PRO A 16 8.58 -4.35 10.98
CA PRO A 16 8.67 -3.24 10.04
C PRO A 16 7.46 -3.20 9.10
N HIS A 17 7.20 -2.05 8.48
CA HIS A 17 6.10 -1.88 7.53
C HIS A 17 6.37 -2.60 6.20
N ILE A 18 6.40 -3.92 6.22
CA ILE A 18 6.75 -4.79 5.08
C ILE A 18 5.74 -5.91 4.85
N SER A 19 4.63 -5.97 5.61
CA SER A 19 3.63 -7.04 5.47
C SER A 19 2.94 -7.06 4.09
N GLY A 20 2.92 -5.92 3.38
CA GLY A 20 2.42 -5.84 2.00
C GLY A 20 3.44 -6.24 0.94
N VAL A 21 4.72 -6.37 1.30
CA VAL A 21 5.83 -6.60 0.37
C VAL A 21 6.03 -8.10 0.16
N SER A 22 5.17 -8.70 -0.67
CA SER A 22 5.34 -10.08 -1.14
C SER A 22 6.32 -10.16 -2.32
N VAL A 23 6.81 -11.35 -2.64
CA VAL A 23 7.62 -11.63 -3.85
C VAL A 23 6.94 -11.23 -5.17
N HIS A 24 5.63 -11.01 -5.16
CA HIS A 24 4.84 -10.60 -6.32
C HIS A 24 4.37 -9.14 -6.24
N TYR A 25 4.82 -8.39 -5.23
CA TYR A 25 4.33 -7.03 -4.96
C TYR A 25 4.67 -6.09 -6.12
N ASP A 26 5.93 -6.07 -6.53
CA ASP A 26 6.43 -5.15 -7.57
C ASP A 26 5.75 -5.39 -8.93
N ASP A 27 5.59 -6.66 -9.32
CA ASP A 27 4.92 -7.02 -10.58
C ASP A 27 3.46 -6.53 -10.60
N ARG A 28 2.71 -6.79 -9.52
CA ARG A 28 1.30 -6.37 -9.43
C ARG A 28 1.17 -4.85 -9.37
N LEU A 29 2.02 -4.20 -8.58
CA LEU A 29 2.00 -2.74 -8.42
C LEU A 29 2.32 -2.05 -9.74
N THR A 30 3.40 -2.47 -10.40
CA THR A 30 3.85 -1.87 -11.66
C THR A 30 2.80 -2.04 -12.75
N LYS A 31 2.20 -3.23 -12.85
CA LYS A 31 1.11 -3.51 -13.80
C LYS A 31 -0.11 -2.62 -13.56
N LEU A 32 -0.54 -2.46 -12.29
CA LEU A 32 -1.66 -1.60 -11.95
C LEU A 32 -1.36 -0.13 -12.27
N PHE A 33 -0.16 0.34 -11.91
CA PHE A 33 0.27 1.71 -12.15
C PHE A 33 0.33 2.02 -13.65
N ALA A 34 0.94 1.14 -14.45
CA ALA A 34 1.05 1.32 -15.90
C ALA A 34 -0.33 1.38 -16.59
N ASP A 35 -1.28 0.53 -16.19
CA ASP A 35 -2.65 0.59 -16.72
C ASP A 35 -3.36 1.89 -16.31
N ASN A 36 -3.21 2.34 -15.06
CA ASN A 36 -3.76 3.61 -14.61
C ASN A 36 -3.13 4.82 -15.32
N LEU A 37 -1.83 4.78 -15.61
CA LEU A 37 -1.16 5.83 -16.39
C LEU A 37 -1.72 5.91 -17.82
N ARG A 38 -1.93 4.76 -18.46
CA ARG A 38 -2.59 4.69 -19.79
C ARG A 38 -4.01 5.26 -19.72
N ARG A 39 -4.82 4.82 -18.75
CA ARG A 39 -6.20 5.30 -18.53
C ARG A 39 -6.24 6.81 -18.30
N TYR A 40 -5.36 7.32 -17.46
CA TYR A 40 -5.25 8.74 -17.14
C TYR A 40 -5.02 9.58 -18.40
N ARG A 41 -4.08 9.18 -19.27
CA ARG A 41 -3.80 9.88 -20.52
C ARG A 41 -4.95 9.83 -21.52
N ALA A 42 -5.78 8.79 -21.45
CA ALA A 42 -6.95 8.61 -22.30
C ALA A 42 -8.24 9.23 -21.73
N GLY A 43 -8.19 9.82 -20.52
CA GLY A 43 -9.39 10.30 -19.82
C GLY A 43 -10.34 9.19 -19.36
N GLU A 44 -9.86 7.95 -19.29
CA GLU A 44 -10.62 6.79 -18.84
C GLU A 44 -10.71 6.73 -17.31
N THR A 45 -11.73 6.04 -16.80
CA THR A 45 -11.87 5.81 -15.35
C THR A 45 -10.70 4.97 -14.82
N LEU A 46 -10.04 5.46 -13.77
CA LEU A 46 -8.94 4.78 -13.09
C LEU A 46 -9.42 3.59 -12.25
N ARG A 47 -8.58 2.55 -12.17
CA ARG A 47 -8.75 1.44 -11.24
C ARG A 47 -8.34 1.86 -9.83
N ASN A 48 -8.98 1.25 -8.83
CA ASN A 48 -8.75 1.49 -7.40
C ASN A 48 -8.84 2.98 -7.02
N ARG A 49 -9.86 3.68 -7.55
CA ARG A 49 -10.07 5.09 -7.24
C ARG A 49 -10.46 5.23 -5.76
N TYR A 50 -9.73 6.08 -5.05
CA TYR A 50 -10.09 6.47 -3.70
C TYR A 50 -11.35 7.34 -3.73
N GLU A 51 -12.29 7.06 -2.83
CA GLU A 51 -13.58 7.75 -2.72
C GLU A 51 -13.72 8.30 -1.30
N PRO A 52 -13.30 9.56 -1.05
CA PRO A 52 -13.26 10.13 0.30
C PRO A 52 -14.60 10.10 1.02
N GLN A 53 -15.71 10.17 0.27
CA GLN A 53 -17.07 10.19 0.83
C GLN A 53 -17.44 8.86 1.53
N ARG A 54 -16.68 7.79 1.30
CA ARG A 54 -16.93 6.47 1.90
C ARG A 54 -16.29 6.29 3.27
N GLY A 55 -15.39 7.20 3.68
CA GLY A 55 -14.89 7.28 5.06
C GLY A 55 -14.10 6.07 5.56
N TYR A 56 -13.48 5.30 4.67
CA TYR A 56 -12.51 4.25 5.01
C TYR A 56 -11.08 4.78 4.99
#